data_AF-I1NPJ6-F1
#
_entry.id   AF-I1NPJ6-F1
#
_cell.length_a   1.000
_cell.length_b   1.000
_cell.length_c   1.000
_cell.angle_alpha   90.00
_cell.angle_beta   90.00
_cell.angle_gamma   90.00
#
_symmetry.space_group_name_H-M   'P 1'
#
loop_
_entity.id
_entity.type
_entity.pdbx_description
1 polymer ?
#
loop_
_entity_poly.entity_id
_entity_poly.type
_entity_poly.pdbx_seq_one_letter_code
_entity_poly.pdbx_strand_id
1 'polypeptide(L)'
;MASPPPGDDEAARALALEQCERDFNAVIDRMLNLNLDGDDAAASSAASPEPPAPQAAPAPEVAAAAAVDGAARGDRGYWVETMMRELWAAASMDDARERGARVLDAFGAAVGAGAAARLDAASRQIGFLKRAVLFHHRLRTAQEKAQRELRWQLDDYREQVQRLEASNYALSLHLRQADLRRGGGGGGAMPHGPGNPEIF
;
A
#
# COMPACT_ATOMS: atom_id res chain seq x y z
N MET A 1 28.33 -9.95 -35.41
CA MET A 1 27.56 -9.19 -34.40
C MET A 1 26.58 -10.14 -33.79
N ALA A 2 26.85 -10.60 -32.56
CA ALA A 2 26.00 -11.55 -31.86
C ALA A 2 24.79 -10.81 -31.30
N SER A 3 23.59 -11.25 -31.68
CA SER A 3 22.34 -10.77 -31.09
C SER A 3 22.26 -11.30 -29.64
N PRO A 4 21.99 -10.45 -28.64
CA PRO A 4 21.77 -10.90 -27.27
C PRO A 4 20.47 -11.71 -27.17
N PRO A 5 20.38 -12.70 -26.26
CA PRO A 5 19.23 -13.58 -26.15
C PRO A 5 17.99 -12.84 -25.60
N PRO A 6 16.77 -13.16 -26.08
CA PRO A 6 15.55 -12.42 -25.77
C PRO A 6 15.01 -12.58 -24.33
N GLY A 7 15.68 -13.34 -23.46
CA GLY A 7 15.22 -13.63 -22.09
C GLY A 7 15.75 -12.66 -21.02
N ASP A 8 16.88 -12.00 -21.26
CA ASP A 8 17.55 -11.20 -20.23
C ASP A 8 16.84 -9.86 -19.99
N ASP A 9 16.23 -9.29 -21.04
CA ASP A 9 15.50 -8.02 -20.96
C ASP A 9 14.16 -8.14 -20.22
N GLU A 10 13.49 -9.29 -20.31
CA GLU A 10 12.23 -9.55 -19.63
C GLU A 10 12.42 -9.79 -18.13
N ALA A 11 13.46 -10.55 -17.78
CA ALA A 11 13.90 -10.72 -16.40
C ALA A 11 14.36 -9.40 -15.76
N ALA A 12 15.10 -8.57 -16.50
CA ALA A 12 15.52 -7.25 -16.04
C ALA A 12 14.32 -6.31 -15.79
N ARG A 13 13.27 -6.38 -16.62
CA ARG A 13 12.03 -5.61 -16.43
C ARG A 13 11.24 -6.09 -15.21
N ALA A 14 11.15 -7.39 -14.98
CA ALA A 14 10.46 -7.93 -13.80
C ALA A 14 11.15 -7.49 -12.50
N LEU A 15 12.48 -7.52 -12.46
CA LEU A 15 13.26 -7.04 -11.31
C LEU A 15 13.09 -5.52 -11.11
N ALA A 16 13.07 -4.74 -12.19
CA ALA A 16 12.84 -3.29 -12.10
C ALA A 16 11.45 -2.95 -11.54
N LEU A 17 10.42 -3.72 -11.89
CA LEU A 17 9.07 -3.54 -11.34
C LEU A 17 8.99 -3.89 -9.86
N GLU A 18 9.60 -5.00 -9.43
CA GLU A 18 9.71 -5.33 -8.00
C GLU A 18 10.45 -4.26 -7.21
N GLN A 19 11.53 -3.71 -7.78
CA GLN A 19 12.30 -2.64 -7.14
C GLN A 19 11.45 -1.38 -6.97
N CYS A 20 10.69 -1.00 -8.01
CA CYS A 20 9.75 0.12 -7.94
C CYS A 20 8.68 -0.11 -6.86
N GLU A 21 8.14 -1.32 -6.77
CA GLU A 21 7.13 -1.66 -5.75
C GLU A 21 7.69 -1.56 -4.33
N ARG A 22 8.92 -2.03 -4.10
CA ARG A 22 9.63 -1.86 -2.81
C ARG A 22 9.86 -0.38 -2.48
N ASP A 23 10.29 0.41 -3.45
CA ASP A 23 10.55 1.84 -3.27
C ASP A 23 9.26 2.62 -2.96
N PHE A 24 8.15 2.30 -3.64
CA PHE A 24 6.84 2.91 -3.33
C PHE A 24 6.37 2.57 -1.93
N ASN A 25 6.51 1.31 -1.49
CA ASN A 25 6.14 0.89 -0.14
C ASN A 25 7.01 1.59 0.92
N ALA A 26 8.33 1.72 0.68
CA ALA A 26 9.23 2.43 1.57
C ALA A 26 8.90 3.93 1.69
N VAL A 27 8.47 4.58 0.61
CA VAL A 27 7.99 5.97 0.63
C VAL A 27 6.69 6.10 1.43
N ILE A 28 5.76 5.16 1.27
CA ILE A 28 4.50 5.13 2.02
C ILE A 28 4.78 4.97 3.52
N ASP A 29 5.64 4.03 3.91
CA ASP A 29 6.02 3.81 5.30
C ASP A 29 6.70 5.04 5.91
N ARG A 30 7.60 5.68 5.16
CA ARG A 30 8.25 6.93 5.59
C ARG A 30 7.25 8.07 5.77
N MET A 31 6.28 8.20 4.87
CA MET A 31 5.22 9.21 5.01
C MET A 31 4.31 8.92 6.20
N LEU A 32 3.98 7.65 6.47
CA LEU A 32 3.18 7.26 7.63
C LEU A 32 3.93 7.55 8.93
N ASN A 33 5.21 7.19 9.03
CA ASN A 33 6.02 7.47 10.21
C ASN A 33 6.21 8.97 10.46
N LEU A 34 6.46 9.77 9.42
CA LEU A 34 6.55 11.23 9.56
C LEU A 34 5.22 11.87 10.00
N ASN A 35 4.08 11.27 9.66
CA ASN A 35 2.76 11.74 10.09
C ASN A 35 2.36 11.22 11.48
N LEU A 36 2.99 10.16 11.98
CA LEU A 36 2.77 9.61 13.32
C LEU A 36 3.74 10.22 14.36
N ASP A 37 4.99 10.50 13.99
CA ASP A 37 6.00 11.14 14.86
C ASP A 37 5.78 12.66 15.05
N GLY A 38 4.83 13.26 14.32
CA GLY A 38 4.44 14.67 14.48
C GLY A 38 3.80 14.99 15.83
N ASP A 39 3.33 13.98 16.57
CA ASP A 39 2.62 14.19 17.85
C ASP A 39 3.33 13.61 19.09
N ASP A 40 4.26 12.65 18.97
CA ASP A 40 4.80 11.91 20.13
C ASP A 40 6.25 12.25 20.56
N ALA A 41 7.01 13.02 19.77
CA ALA A 41 8.43 13.29 20.07
C ALA A 41 8.68 14.22 21.29
N ALA A 42 7.64 14.79 21.91
CA ALA A 42 7.78 15.62 23.11
C ALA A 42 7.60 14.85 24.44
N ALA A 43 7.19 13.58 24.42
CA ALA A 43 6.76 12.88 25.64
C ALA A 43 7.76 11.85 26.20
N SER A 44 8.87 11.53 25.53
CA SER A 44 9.83 10.52 26.00
C SER A 44 11.21 11.11 26.35
N SER A 45 11.24 12.01 27.33
CA SER A 45 12.41 12.17 28.21
C SER A 45 11.99 12.71 29.58
N ALA A 46 11.34 11.86 30.37
CA ALA A 46 11.11 12.12 31.78
C ALA A 46 11.14 10.79 32.55
N ALA A 47 12.33 10.39 32.99
CA ALA A 47 12.52 9.30 33.93
C ALA A 47 13.24 9.81 35.18
N SER A 48 12.40 10.12 36.17
CA SER A 48 12.58 10.05 37.63
C SER A 48 13.31 11.14 38.44
N PRO A 49 12.89 11.32 39.73
CA PRO A 49 13.00 12.58 40.48
C PRO A 49 13.90 12.51 41.74
N GLU A 50 14.53 13.61 42.13
CA GLU A 50 15.05 13.84 43.49
C GLU A 50 15.07 15.35 43.83
N PRO A 51 14.56 15.81 45.02
CA PRO A 51 14.42 17.23 45.38
C PRO A 51 15.47 17.70 46.44
N PRO A 52 15.42 18.94 46.98
CA PRO A 52 15.41 20.26 46.33
C PRO A 52 16.41 21.26 46.95
N ALA A 53 16.94 22.24 46.19
CA ALA A 53 17.59 23.46 46.71
C ALA A 53 17.81 24.49 45.57
N PRO A 54 17.86 25.81 45.85
CA PRO A 54 16.82 26.76 45.50
C PRO A 54 16.98 27.43 44.13
N GLN A 55 15.80 27.80 43.61
CA GLN A 55 15.50 28.39 42.32
C GLN A 55 16.36 29.63 41.99
N ALA A 56 17.07 29.56 40.87
CA ALA A 56 17.32 30.70 40.00
C ALA A 56 16.27 30.66 38.88
N ALA A 57 15.57 31.77 38.67
CA ALA A 57 14.49 31.89 37.70
C ALA A 57 14.92 31.52 36.27
N PRO A 58 14.09 30.79 35.49
CA PRO A 58 14.35 30.59 34.07
C PRO A 58 14.12 31.90 33.31
N ALA A 59 15.04 32.20 32.38
CA ALA A 59 15.02 33.38 31.51
C ALA A 59 13.72 33.47 30.67
N PRO A 60 13.27 34.68 30.30
CA PRO A 60 11.98 34.91 29.64
C PRO A 60 11.83 34.31 28.23
N GLU A 61 12.93 33.90 27.58
CA GLU A 61 12.91 33.44 26.18
C GLU A 61 12.35 32.02 26.03
N VAL A 62 12.62 31.10 26.96
CA VAL A 62 12.10 29.72 26.92
C VAL A 62 10.60 29.64 27.25
N ALA A 63 10.11 30.56 28.10
CA ALA A 63 8.68 30.68 28.39
C ALA A 63 7.90 31.30 27.21
N ALA A 64 8.53 32.22 26.47
CA ALA A 64 7.94 32.81 25.27
C ALA A 64 7.88 31.81 24.10
N ALA A 65 8.90 30.97 23.92
CA ALA A 65 8.90 29.93 22.89
C ALA A 65 7.82 28.85 23.13
N ALA A 66 7.69 28.36 24.37
CA ALA A 66 6.65 27.40 24.74
C ALA A 66 5.22 27.99 24.62
N ALA A 67 5.07 29.29 24.87
CA ALA A 67 3.82 30.02 24.66
C ALA A 67 3.42 30.09 23.17
N VAL A 68 4.39 30.28 22.27
CA VAL A 68 4.14 30.31 20.82
C VAL A 68 3.75 28.92 20.30
N ASP A 69 4.36 27.86 20.81
CA ASP A 69 3.99 26.48 20.47
C ASP A 69 2.62 26.06 21.04
N GLY A 70 2.28 26.49 22.26
CA GLY A 70 0.96 26.25 22.86
C GLY A 70 -0.18 26.95 22.12
N ALA A 71 0.06 28.16 21.61
CA ALA A 71 -0.87 28.89 20.74
C ALA A 71 -1.12 28.14 19.42
N ALA A 72 -0.04 27.64 18.80
CA ALA A 72 -0.09 26.92 17.53
C ALA A 72 -0.72 25.52 17.65
N ARG A 73 -0.52 24.83 18.79
CA ARG A 73 -1.16 23.54 19.10
C ARG A 73 -2.62 23.66 19.53
N GLY A 74 -3.12 24.87 19.78
CA GLY A 74 -4.48 25.07 20.26
C GLY A 74 -4.69 24.51 21.67
N ASP A 75 -3.65 24.50 22.50
CA ASP A 75 -3.74 23.93 23.84
C ASP A 75 -4.66 24.78 24.72
N ARG A 76 -5.67 24.13 25.30
CA ARG A 76 -6.68 24.77 26.14
C ARG A 76 -6.04 25.48 27.33
N GLY A 77 -5.02 24.87 27.95
CA GLY A 77 -4.33 25.45 29.10
C GLY A 77 -3.68 26.79 28.77
N TYR A 78 -2.96 26.83 27.65
CA TYR A 78 -2.32 28.04 27.14
C TYR A 78 -3.29 29.21 26.92
N TRP A 79 -4.42 28.97 26.25
CA TRP A 79 -5.41 30.02 25.98
C TRP A 79 -6.09 30.53 27.26
N VAL A 80 -6.36 29.63 28.22
CA VAL A 80 -6.93 29.98 29.52
C VAL A 80 -5.95 30.83 30.35
N GLU A 81 -4.68 30.43 30.42
CA GLU A 81 -3.65 31.19 31.14
C GLU A 81 -3.38 32.55 30.52
N THR A 82 -3.35 32.63 29.18
CA THR A 82 -3.17 33.89 28.45
C THR A 82 -4.35 34.84 28.67
N MET A 83 -5.59 34.31 28.63
CA MET A 83 -6.79 35.09 28.93
C MET A 83 -6.78 35.59 30.37
N MET A 84 -6.47 34.73 31.35
CA MET A 84 -6.41 35.13 32.75
C MET A 84 -5.31 36.17 33.01
N ARG A 85 -4.14 36.03 32.38
CA ARG A 85 -3.04 36.98 32.49
C ARG A 85 -3.41 38.36 31.93
N GLU A 86 -4.04 38.40 30.76
CA GLU A 86 -4.49 39.65 30.13
C GLU A 86 -5.62 40.33 30.93
N LEU A 87 -6.53 39.55 31.52
CA LEU A 87 -7.61 40.07 32.37
C LEU A 87 -7.08 40.60 33.72
N TRP A 88 -6.08 39.94 34.31
CA TRP A 88 -5.43 40.40 35.54
C TRP A 88 -4.57 41.65 35.34
N ALA A 89 -4.06 41.87 34.13
CA ALA A 89 -3.27 43.05 33.78
C ALA A 89 -4.12 44.28 33.39
N ALA A 90 -5.45 44.13 33.32
CA ALA A 90 -6.34 45.19 32.87
C ALA A 90 -6.49 46.30 33.91
N ALA A 91 -6.46 47.55 33.44
CA ALA A 91 -6.58 48.73 34.32
C ALA A 91 -8.04 49.10 34.65
N SER A 92 -9.00 48.65 33.85
CA SER A 92 -10.44 48.92 34.02
C SER A 92 -11.27 47.78 33.43
N MET A 93 -12.57 47.75 33.75
CA MET A 93 -13.49 46.73 33.22
C MET A 93 -13.63 46.81 31.69
N ASP A 94 -13.51 48.01 31.11
CA ASP A 94 -13.59 48.17 29.66
C ASP A 94 -12.28 47.73 28.97
N ASP A 95 -11.12 47.98 29.59
CA ASP A 95 -9.83 47.46 29.12
C ASP A 95 -9.78 45.92 29.21
N ALA A 96 -10.35 45.33 30.28
CA ALA A 96 -10.49 43.88 30.41
C ALA A 96 -11.36 43.27 29.30
N ARG A 97 -12.46 43.95 28.91
CA ARG A 97 -13.33 43.51 27.81
C ARG A 97 -12.62 43.56 26.47
N GLU A 98 -11.90 44.63 26.18
CA GLU A 98 -11.14 44.74 24.93
C GLU A 98 -10.05 43.68 24.83
N ARG A 99 -9.30 43.46 25.91
CA ARG A 99 -8.26 42.42 25.96
C ARG A 99 -8.83 41.03 25.83
N GLY A 100 -9.93 40.74 26.53
CA GLY A 100 -10.65 39.47 26.43
C GLY A 100 -11.16 39.20 25.01
N ALA A 101 -11.72 40.22 24.34
CA ALA A 101 -12.15 40.12 22.95
C ALA A 101 -10.98 39.79 22.01
N ARG A 102 -9.84 40.48 22.15
CA ARG A 102 -8.64 40.22 21.33
C ARG A 102 -8.10 38.80 21.50
N VAL A 103 -8.07 38.28 22.73
CA VAL A 103 -7.61 36.90 22.99
C VAL A 103 -8.57 35.88 22.39
N LEU A 104 -9.89 36.11 22.47
CA LEU A 104 -10.90 35.24 21.86
C LEU A 104 -10.86 35.28 20.33
N ASP A 105 -10.62 36.44 19.73
CA ASP A 105 -10.44 36.57 18.28
C ASP A 105 -9.19 35.82 17.80
N ALA A 106 -8.08 35.95 18.54
CA ALA A 106 -6.84 35.20 18.26
C ALA A 106 -7.04 33.68 18.40
N PHE A 107 -7.76 33.24 19.44
CA PHE A 107 -8.14 31.84 19.61
C PHE A 107 -9.02 31.35 18.45
N GLY A 108 -10.03 32.12 18.06
CA GLY A 108 -10.91 31.79 16.94
C GLY A 108 -10.16 31.64 15.62
N ALA A 109 -9.20 32.54 15.36
CA ALA A 109 -8.32 32.45 14.20
C ALA A 109 -7.42 31.20 14.23
N ALA A 110 -6.83 30.87 15.39
CA ALA A 110 -6.00 29.67 15.55
C ALA A 110 -6.80 28.36 15.35
N VAL A 111 -8.00 28.28 15.94
CA VAL A 111 -8.90 27.13 15.76
C VAL A 111 -9.37 27.01 14.31
N GLY A 112 -9.71 28.13 13.69
CA GLY A 112 -10.11 28.19 12.27
C GLY A 112 -9.00 27.69 11.34
N ALA A 113 -7.77 28.15 11.55
CA ALA A 113 -6.61 27.70 10.78
C ALA A 113 -6.33 26.20 10.98
N GLY A 114 -6.39 25.71 12.23
CA GLY A 114 -6.22 24.29 12.54
C GLY A 114 -7.33 23.40 11.97
N ALA A 115 -8.57 23.90 11.89
CA ALA A 115 -9.66 23.19 11.23
C ALA A 115 -9.48 23.14 9.71
N ALA A 116 -9.08 24.25 9.08
CA ALA A 116 -8.79 24.30 7.65
C ALA A 116 -7.64 23.35 7.27
N ALA A 117 -6.54 23.36 8.03
CA ALA A 117 -5.42 22.46 7.81
C ALA A 117 -5.81 20.98 7.92
N ARG A 118 -6.66 20.62 8.90
CA ARG A 118 -7.19 19.25 9.05
C ARG A 118 -8.10 18.84 7.89
N LEU A 119 -8.97 19.74 7.44
CA LEU A 119 -9.83 19.49 6.27
C LEU A 119 -9.00 19.32 4.99
N ASP A 120 -7.98 20.14 4.80
CA ASP A 120 -7.06 20.01 3.69
C ASP A 120 -6.29 18.68 3.75
N ALA A 121 -5.77 18.30 4.91
CA ALA A 121 -5.10 17.02 5.09
C ALA A 121 -6.03 15.83 4.78
N ALA A 122 -7.26 15.87 5.33
CA ALA A 122 -8.28 14.86 5.05
C ALA A 122 -8.64 14.80 3.56
N SER A 123 -8.76 15.94 2.88
CA SER A 123 -9.05 15.99 1.44
C SER A 123 -7.94 15.35 0.60
N ARG A 124 -6.67 15.58 0.97
CA ARG A 124 -5.50 14.97 0.32
C ARG A 124 -5.50 13.46 0.53
N GLN A 125 -5.79 13.00 1.75
CA GLN A 125 -5.90 11.57 2.06
C GLN A 125 -7.03 10.90 1.25
N ILE A 126 -8.20 11.52 1.17
CA ILE A 126 -9.31 11.02 0.33
C ILE A 126 -8.89 10.95 -1.13
N GLY A 127 -8.17 11.95 -1.64
CA GLY A 127 -7.62 11.95 -3.00
C GLY A 127 -6.65 10.80 -3.23
N PHE A 128 -5.76 10.54 -2.27
CA PHE A 128 -4.83 9.41 -2.31
C PHE A 128 -5.58 8.06 -2.32
N LEU A 129 -6.52 7.87 -1.39
CA LEU A 129 -7.31 6.64 -1.29
C LEU A 129 -8.11 6.38 -2.57
N LYS A 130 -8.73 7.40 -3.17
CA LYS A 130 -9.41 7.26 -4.46
C LYS A 130 -8.47 6.79 -5.57
N ARG A 131 -7.25 7.34 -5.64
CA ARG A 131 -6.24 6.91 -6.62
C ARG A 131 -5.81 5.46 -6.37
N ALA A 132 -5.57 5.09 -5.11
CA ALA A 132 -5.20 3.72 -4.74
C ALA A 132 -6.30 2.72 -5.12
N VAL A 133 -7.57 3.04 -4.86
CA VAL A 133 -8.71 2.19 -5.23
C VAL A 133 -8.82 2.04 -6.75
N LEU A 134 -8.69 3.12 -7.51
CA LEU A 134 -8.72 3.06 -8.98
C LEU A 134 -7.56 2.23 -9.54
N PHE A 135 -6.37 2.38 -8.96
CA PHE A 135 -5.20 1.58 -9.34
C PHE A 135 -5.44 0.09 -9.07
N HIS A 136 -5.91 -0.24 -7.86
CA HIS A 136 -6.21 -1.62 -7.50
C HIS A 136 -7.29 -2.23 -8.39
N HIS A 137 -8.34 -1.47 -8.73
CA HIS A 137 -9.37 -1.92 -9.66
C HIS A 137 -8.80 -2.19 -11.07
N ARG A 138 -7.93 -1.30 -11.58
CA ARG A 138 -7.26 -1.51 -12.88
C ARG A 138 -6.36 -2.75 -12.87
N LEU A 139 -5.59 -2.94 -11.82
CA LEU A 139 -4.72 -4.11 -11.68
C LEU A 139 -5.55 -5.39 -11.62
N ARG A 140 -6.60 -5.41 -10.79
CA ARG A 140 -7.50 -6.56 -10.66
C ARG A 140 -8.18 -6.90 -11.99
N THR A 141 -8.71 -5.91 -12.70
CA THR A 141 -9.36 -6.16 -14.00
C THR A 141 -8.38 -6.64 -15.07
N ALA A 142 -7.11 -6.20 -15.04
CA ALA A 142 -6.06 -6.73 -15.91
C ALA A 142 -5.72 -8.19 -15.57
N GLN A 143 -5.58 -8.52 -14.28
CA GLN A 143 -5.38 -9.90 -13.82
C GLN A 143 -6.55 -10.81 -14.21
N GLU A 144 -7.79 -10.34 -14.03
CA GLU A 144 -9.00 -11.08 -14.43
C GLU A 144 -9.08 -11.30 -15.95
N LYS A 145 -8.54 -10.40 -16.77
CA LYS A 145 -8.42 -10.62 -18.23
C LYS A 145 -7.38 -11.68 -18.55
N ALA A 146 -6.17 -11.56 -18.00
CA ALA A 146 -5.11 -12.54 -18.21
C ALA A 146 -5.52 -13.94 -17.74
N GLN A 147 -6.19 -14.06 -16.59
CA GLN A 147 -6.73 -15.33 -16.12
C GLN A 147 -7.79 -15.91 -17.07
N ARG A 148 -8.64 -15.07 -17.67
CA ARG A 148 -9.64 -15.54 -18.64
C ARG A 148 -8.99 -16.02 -19.94
N GLU A 149 -7.98 -15.32 -20.43
CA GLU A 149 -7.20 -15.72 -21.60
C GLU A 149 -6.50 -17.06 -21.37
N LEU A 150 -5.85 -17.23 -20.20
CA LEU A 150 -5.21 -18.48 -19.83
C LEU A 150 -6.21 -19.64 -19.73
N ARG A 151 -7.39 -19.42 -19.13
CA ARG A 151 -8.45 -20.44 -19.08
C ARG A 151 -8.90 -20.85 -20.48
N TRP A 152 -9.13 -19.87 -21.35
CA TRP A 152 -9.52 -20.15 -22.73
C TRP A 152 -8.45 -20.97 -23.46
N GLN A 153 -7.17 -20.65 -23.29
CA GLN A 153 -6.07 -21.45 -23.87
C GLN A 153 -6.03 -22.88 -23.32
N LEU A 154 -6.25 -23.06 -22.01
CA LEU A 154 -6.31 -24.40 -21.41
C LEU A 154 -7.46 -25.24 -21.95
N ASP A 155 -8.62 -24.62 -22.17
CA ASP A 155 -9.77 -25.29 -22.75
C ASP A 155 -9.51 -25.68 -24.21
N ASP A 156 -8.88 -24.79 -25.01
CA ASP A 156 -8.48 -25.08 -26.40
C ASP A 156 -7.48 -26.23 -26.49
N TYR A 157 -6.44 -26.22 -25.64
CA TYR A 157 -5.47 -27.32 -25.57
C TYR A 157 -6.13 -28.64 -25.13
N ARG A 158 -7.09 -28.58 -24.19
CA ARG A 158 -7.84 -29.76 -23.75
C ARG A 158 -8.66 -30.36 -24.89
N GLU A 159 -9.32 -29.54 -25.69
CA GLU A 159 -10.03 -30.01 -26.89
C GLU A 159 -9.08 -30.61 -27.93
N GLN A 160 -7.92 -29.97 -28.13
CA GLN A 160 -6.92 -30.48 -29.08
C GLN A 160 -6.39 -31.85 -28.67
N VAL A 161 -6.11 -32.06 -27.38
CA VAL A 161 -5.71 -33.36 -26.83
C VAL A 161 -6.80 -34.41 -27.07
N GLN A 162 -8.07 -34.11 -26.76
CA GLN A 162 -9.19 -35.04 -27.00
C GLN A 162 -9.35 -35.42 -28.47
N ARG A 163 -9.15 -34.47 -29.41
CA ARG A 163 -9.18 -34.76 -30.85
C ARG A 163 -8.01 -35.67 -31.27
N LEU A 164 -6.82 -35.41 -30.76
CA LEU A 164 -5.64 -36.23 -31.03
C LEU A 164 -5.81 -37.65 -30.47
N GLU A 165 -6.32 -37.79 -29.25
CA GLU A 165 -6.66 -39.08 -28.64
C GLU A 165 -7.67 -39.86 -29.50
N ALA A 166 -8.75 -39.22 -29.92
CA ALA A 166 -9.74 -39.84 -30.81
C ALA A 166 -9.15 -40.27 -32.16
N SER A 167 -8.28 -39.43 -32.76
CA SER A 167 -7.61 -39.74 -34.02
C SER A 167 -6.62 -40.91 -33.88
N ASN A 168 -5.87 -40.96 -32.78
CA ASN A 168 -4.93 -42.03 -32.50
C ASN A 168 -5.68 -43.35 -32.24
N TYR A 169 -6.77 -43.29 -31.47
CA TYR A 169 -7.64 -44.43 -31.28
C TYR A 169 -8.19 -44.97 -32.60
N ALA A 170 -8.72 -44.11 -33.48
CA ALA A 170 -9.22 -44.50 -34.79
C ALA A 170 -8.11 -45.12 -35.66
N LEU A 171 -6.92 -44.52 -35.69
CA LEU A 171 -5.77 -45.07 -36.41
C LEU A 171 -5.36 -46.45 -35.86
N SER A 172 -5.31 -46.60 -34.54
CA SER A 172 -4.98 -47.87 -33.89
C SER A 172 -5.99 -48.98 -34.23
N LEU A 173 -7.28 -48.62 -34.34
CA LEU A 173 -8.34 -49.53 -34.75
C LEU A 173 -8.17 -49.93 -36.21
N HIS A 174 -7.89 -48.98 -37.10
CA HIS A 174 -7.64 -49.25 -38.52
C HIS A 174 -6.41 -50.14 -38.74
N LEU A 175 -5.32 -49.91 -38.00
CA LEU A 175 -4.13 -50.74 -38.05
C LEU A 175 -4.43 -52.18 -37.63
N ARG A 176 -5.13 -52.39 -36.50
CA ARG A 176 -5.57 -53.73 -36.08
C ARG A 176 -6.46 -54.40 -37.13
N GLN A 177 -7.38 -53.67 -37.73
CA GLN A 177 -8.24 -54.19 -38.80
C GLN A 177 -7.42 -54.57 -40.05
N ALA A 178 -6.42 -53.78 -40.42
CA ALA A 178 -5.52 -54.08 -41.53
C ALA A 178 -4.64 -55.32 -41.25
N ASP A 179 -4.13 -55.45 -40.03
CA ASP A 179 -3.35 -56.63 -39.58
C ASP A 179 -4.21 -57.90 -39.58
N LEU A 180 -5.46 -57.82 -39.10
CA LEU A 180 -6.39 -58.94 -39.14
C LEU A 180 -6.76 -59.32 -40.59
N ARG A 181 -6.95 -58.33 -41.47
CA ARG A 181 -7.18 -58.57 -42.92
C ARG A 181 -5.95 -59.14 -43.62
N ARG A 182 -4.74 -58.74 -43.21
CA ARG A 182 -3.47 -59.27 -43.72
C ARG A 182 -3.17 -60.68 -43.20
N GLY A 183 -3.56 -60.98 -41.96
CA GLY A 183 -3.47 -62.30 -41.33
C GLY A 183 -4.51 -63.32 -41.81
N GLY A 184 -5.51 -62.90 -42.59
CA GLY A 184 -6.52 -63.77 -43.20
C GLY A 184 -6.05 -64.55 -44.44
N GLY A 185 -4.79 -64.38 -44.86
CA GLY A 185 -4.23 -65.05 -46.04
C GLY A 185 -2.79 -65.47 -45.86
N GLY A 186 -2.56 -66.64 -45.26
CA GLY A 186 -1.27 -67.34 -45.26
C GLY A 186 -0.65 -67.50 -43.88
N GLY A 187 -0.67 -68.75 -43.40
CA GLY A 187 -0.12 -69.13 -42.11
C GLY A 187 1.38 -68.83 -41.97
N GLY A 188 1.75 -68.34 -40.80
CA GLY A 188 3.12 -68.06 -40.42
C GLY A 188 3.16 -67.59 -38.99
N ALA A 189 3.28 -68.54 -38.06
CA ALA A 189 3.49 -68.29 -36.64
C ALA A 189 4.71 -67.36 -36.44
N MET A 190 4.54 -66.29 -35.67
CA MET A 190 5.66 -65.59 -35.04
C MET A 190 5.29 -65.11 -33.62
N PRO A 191 6.27 -65.11 -32.69
CA PRO A 191 6.06 -65.12 -31.26
C PRO A 191 5.77 -63.74 -30.67
N HIS A 192 5.00 -63.75 -29.59
CA HIS A 192 4.68 -62.60 -28.76
C HIS A 192 5.91 -62.22 -27.94
N GLY A 193 6.54 -61.08 -28.29
CA GLY A 193 7.50 -60.38 -27.44
C GLY A 193 6.76 -59.61 -26.32
N PRO A 194 7.43 -59.37 -25.17
CA PRO A 194 6.77 -58.90 -23.96
C PRO A 194 6.19 -57.49 -24.17
N GLY A 195 4.90 -57.35 -23.88
CA GLY A 195 4.23 -56.05 -23.88
C GLY A 195 4.88 -55.13 -22.86
N ASN A 196 5.17 -53.90 -23.27
CA ASN A 196 5.39 -52.78 -22.37
C ASN A 196 4.01 -52.21 -21.98
N PRO A 197 3.56 -52.36 -20.71
CA PRO A 197 2.35 -51.71 -20.22
C PRO A 197 2.67 -50.31 -19.67
N GLU A 198 3.14 -49.39 -20.51
CA GLU A 198 3.34 -47.99 -20.11
C GLU A 198 3.05 -47.09 -21.32
N ILE A 199 1.77 -46.92 -21.64
CA ILE A 199 1.29 -45.75 -22.38
C ILE A 199 0.03 -45.28 -21.68
N PHE A 200 0.15 -44.10 -21.09
CA PHE A 200 -0.88 -43.28 -20.44
C PHE A 200 -2.06 -43.00 -21.36
#